data_AF-A0A7V1D2J8-F1
#
_entry.id   AF-A0A7V1D2J8-F1
#
_cell.length_a   1.000
_cell.length_b   1.000
_cell.length_c   1.000
_cell.angle_alpha   90.00
_cell.angle_beta   90.00
_cell.angle_gamma   90.00
#
_symmetry.space_group_name_H-M   'P 1'
#
loop_
_entity.id
_entity.type
_entity.pdbx_description
1 polymer ?
#
loop_
_entity_poly.entity_id
_entity_poly.type
_entity_poly.pdbx_seq_one_letter_code
_entity_poly.pdbx_strand_id
1 'polypeptide(L)'
;MDIWIGGEIESTIEDKYRAARSQLENHLSHRLETMSYELELDSLDCIAIIRNDNELEELQSYSKEDRDMDFRLVIDFAEFTAASSKESKKLLLNMLLRAVELLSQNSDVNEREALKLKKDLDLIGIE
;
A
#
# COMPACT_ATOMS: atom_id res chain seq x y z
N MET A 1 -7.32 -0.85 12.17
CA MET A 1 -6.80 -1.24 10.85
C MET A 1 -5.45 -0.60 10.75
N ASP A 2 -4.41 -1.42 10.67
CA ASP A 2 -3.03 -0.94 10.57
C ASP A 2 -2.56 -0.98 9.11
N ILE A 3 -1.47 -0.27 8.81
CA ILE A 3 -0.81 -0.33 7.50
C ILE A 3 0.63 -0.75 7.72
N TRP A 4 1.07 -1.70 6.90
CA TRP A 4 2.47 -2.08 6.84
C TRP A 4 2.94 -2.09 5.39
N ILE A 5 4.02 -1.35 5.11
CA ILE A 5 4.59 -1.28 3.77
C ILE A 5 5.96 -1.96 3.75
N GLY A 6 6.09 -3.11 3.08
CA GLY A 6 7.36 -3.76 2.79
C GLY A 6 7.97 -3.25 1.48
N GLY A 7 9.24 -3.58 1.20
CA GLY A 7 9.88 -3.16 -0.05
C GLY A 7 10.85 -4.20 -0.60
N GLU A 8 10.67 -4.56 -1.87
CA GLU A 8 11.62 -5.28 -2.70
C GLU A 8 12.26 -4.27 -3.67
N ILE A 9 13.31 -3.61 -3.19
CA ILE A 9 13.84 -2.38 -3.80
C ILE A 9 15.32 -2.50 -4.16
N GLU A 10 15.74 -1.68 -5.11
CA GLU A 10 17.17 -1.46 -5.37
C GLU A 10 17.81 -0.63 -4.24
N SER A 11 19.06 -0.96 -3.91
CA SER A 11 19.82 -0.24 -2.87
C SER A 11 20.03 1.24 -3.21
N THR A 12 20.00 1.61 -4.49
CA THR A 12 20.17 2.98 -4.97
C THR A 12 19.04 3.93 -4.56
N ILE A 13 17.88 3.41 -4.19
CA ILE A 13 16.70 4.20 -3.77
C ILE A 13 16.32 3.97 -2.31
N GLU A 14 17.11 3.19 -1.56
CA GLU A 14 16.76 2.71 -0.22
C GLU A 14 16.41 3.84 0.77
N ASP A 15 17.27 4.85 0.91
CA ASP A 15 17.03 5.95 1.85
C ASP A 15 15.79 6.77 1.48
N LYS A 16 15.61 7.01 0.17
CA LYS A 16 14.46 7.74 -0.37
C LYS A 16 13.16 6.97 -0.11
N TYR A 17 13.18 5.66 -0.36
CA TYR A 17 12.07 4.76 -0.08
C TYR A 17 11.74 4.74 1.41
N ARG A 18 12.73 4.51 2.28
CA ARG A 18 12.55 4.45 3.74
C ARG A 18 11.93 5.74 4.28
N ALA A 19 12.38 6.89 3.80
CA ALA A 19 11.83 8.20 4.19
C ALA A 19 10.38 8.36 3.75
N ALA A 20 10.06 8.08 2.47
CA ALA A 20 8.70 8.18 1.96
C ALA A 20 7.75 7.21 2.67
N ARG A 21 8.18 5.96 2.84
CA ARG A 21 7.45 4.90 3.54
C ARG A 21 7.13 5.31 4.97
N SER A 22 8.14 5.62 5.77
CA SER A 22 7.95 5.93 7.20
C SER A 22 7.02 7.13 7.39
N GLN A 23 7.15 8.17 6.58
CA GLN A 23 6.25 9.33 6.65
C GLN A 23 4.81 8.96 6.30
N LEU A 24 4.60 8.18 5.24
CA LEU A 24 3.26 7.80 4.80
C LEU A 24 2.60 6.83 5.80
N GLU A 25 3.32 5.78 6.21
CA GLU A 25 2.83 4.74 7.13
C GLU A 25 2.41 5.34 8.48
N ASN A 26 3.25 6.21 9.06
CA ASN A 26 2.92 6.89 10.32
C ASN A 26 1.72 7.83 10.17
N HIS A 27 1.66 8.59 9.08
CA HIS A 27 0.56 9.52 8.82
C HIS A 27 -0.77 8.80 8.64
N LEU A 28 -0.81 7.76 7.82
CA LEU A 28 -2.03 7.01 7.55
C LEU A 28 -2.49 6.23 8.78
N SER A 29 -1.59 5.51 9.46
CA SER A 29 -1.96 4.70 10.64
C SER A 29 -2.60 5.58 11.72
N HIS A 30 -2.01 6.74 12.02
CA HIS A 30 -2.58 7.68 12.99
C HIS A 30 -3.98 8.15 12.62
N ARG A 31 -4.27 8.35 11.33
CA ARG A 31 -5.59 8.80 10.86
C ARG A 31 -6.61 7.66 10.88
N LEU A 32 -6.19 6.43 10.57
CA LEU A 32 -7.04 5.25 10.52
C LEU A 32 -7.39 4.67 11.90
N GLU A 33 -6.60 4.94 12.96
CA GLU A 33 -6.90 4.52 14.34
C GLU A 33 -8.30 4.93 14.81
N THR A 34 -8.85 6.03 14.29
CA THR A 34 -10.17 6.54 14.65
C THR A 34 -11.31 6.01 13.76
N MET A 35 -10.98 5.19 12.77
CA MET A 35 -11.90 4.67 11.76
C MET A 35 -12.14 3.17 11.97
N SER A 36 -13.32 2.71 11.55
CA SER A 36 -13.71 1.30 11.62
C SER A 36 -14.24 0.83 10.27
N TYR A 37 -13.84 -0.38 9.91
CA TYR A 37 -14.17 -1.07 8.67
C TYR A 37 -14.57 -2.50 9.02
N GLU A 38 -15.70 -2.96 8.47
CA GLU A 38 -16.10 -4.37 8.59
C GLU A 38 -15.38 -5.20 7.51
N LEU A 39 -14.05 -5.24 7.64
CA LEU A 39 -13.15 -6.04 6.80
C LEU A 39 -12.60 -7.20 7.63
N GLU A 40 -12.62 -8.40 7.04
CA GLU A 40 -11.98 -9.60 7.58
C GLU A 40 -10.48 -9.54 7.28
N LEU A 41 -9.84 -8.49 7.78
CA LEU A 41 -8.44 -8.13 7.56
C LEU A 41 -7.95 -7.29 8.74
N ASP A 42 -6.80 -7.64 9.31
CA ASP A 42 -6.24 -6.95 10.46
C ASP A 42 -5.36 -5.74 10.06
N SER A 43 -4.59 -5.89 8.97
CA SER A 43 -3.73 -4.85 8.42
C SER A 43 -3.68 -4.86 6.89
N LEU A 44 -3.41 -3.70 6.31
CA LEU A 44 -3.05 -3.56 4.90
C LEU A 44 -1.55 -3.78 4.74
N ASP A 45 -1.19 -5.03 4.48
CA ASP A 45 0.20 -5.45 4.27
C ASP A 45 0.50 -5.45 2.77
N CYS A 46 1.35 -4.50 2.35
CA CYS A 46 1.69 -4.30 0.94
C CYS A 46 3.19 -4.18 0.77
N ILE A 47 3.75 -4.87 -0.23
CA ILE A 47 5.17 -4.81 -0.57
C ILE A 47 5.32 -4.05 -1.89
N ALA A 48 6.06 -2.95 -1.86
CA ALA A 48 6.42 -2.21 -3.05
C ALA A 48 7.57 -2.91 -3.78
N ILE A 49 7.35 -3.32 -5.03
CA ILE A 49 8.40 -3.80 -5.93
C ILE A 49 8.90 -2.60 -6.73
N ILE A 50 10.12 -2.13 -6.45
CA ILE A 50 10.70 -0.96 -7.11
C ILE A 50 12.10 -1.31 -7.62
N ARG A 51 12.15 -1.94 -8.79
CA ARG A 51 13.37 -2.52 -9.36
C ARG A 51 13.62 -2.03 -10.78
N ASN A 52 14.90 -1.95 -11.16
CA ASN A 52 15.30 -1.60 -12.53
C ASN A 52 15.33 -2.83 -13.47
N ASP A 53 14.95 -3.98 -12.94
CA ASP A 53 14.71 -5.23 -13.67
C ASP A 53 13.23 -5.61 -13.58
N ASN A 54 12.86 -6.69 -14.26
CA ASN A 54 11.51 -7.27 -14.22
C ASN A 54 11.55 -8.70 -13.66
N GLU A 55 12.45 -8.99 -12.72
CA GLU A 55 12.63 -10.36 -12.20
C GLU A 55 11.54 -10.77 -11.19
N LEU A 56 10.87 -9.79 -10.57
CA LEU A 56 9.79 -10.02 -9.63
C LEU A 56 8.44 -9.72 -10.27
N GLU A 57 7.52 -10.67 -10.16
CA GLU A 57 6.14 -10.51 -10.57
C GLU A 57 5.27 -10.01 -9.41
N GLU A 58 4.14 -9.40 -9.74
CA GLU A 58 3.15 -9.04 -8.74
C GLU A 58 2.49 -10.27 -8.13
N LEU A 59 2.18 -10.17 -6.84
CA LEU A 59 1.49 -11.21 -6.08
C LEU A 59 0.28 -10.59 -5.38
N GLN A 60 -0.84 -11.31 -5.36
CA GLN A 60 -2.06 -10.91 -4.68
C GLN A 60 -2.55 -12.10 -3.86
N SER A 61 -2.16 -12.14 -2.58
CA SER A 61 -2.60 -13.17 -1.63
C SER A 61 -3.47 -12.56 -0.56
N TYR A 62 -4.62 -13.17 -0.28
CA TYR A 62 -5.53 -12.77 0.79
C TYR A 62 -6.10 -14.04 1.44
N SER A 63 -6.06 -14.10 2.78
CA SER A 63 -6.71 -15.16 3.56
C SER A 63 -7.75 -14.54 4.49
N LYS A 64 -9.02 -14.89 4.30
CA LYS A 64 -10.09 -14.52 5.22
C LYS A 64 -9.93 -15.21 6.58
N GLU A 65 -9.46 -16.46 6.57
CA GLU A 65 -9.29 -17.27 7.78
C GLU A 65 -8.18 -16.70 8.67
N ASP A 66 -7.04 -16.36 8.06
CA ASP A 66 -5.90 -15.77 8.76
C ASP A 66 -6.03 -14.25 8.93
N ARG A 67 -7.04 -13.64 8.28
CA ARG A 67 -7.31 -12.20 8.26
C ARG A 67 -6.10 -11.38 7.80
N ASP A 68 -5.38 -11.90 6.81
CA ASP A 68 -4.13 -11.35 6.30
C ASP A 68 -4.17 -11.09 4.78
N MET A 69 -3.20 -10.30 4.32
CA MET A 69 -2.92 -10.14 2.90
C MET A 69 -1.40 -10.02 2.68
N ASP A 70 -0.92 -10.47 1.52
CA ASP A 70 0.44 -10.20 1.01
C ASP A 70 0.30 -9.76 -0.44
N PHE A 71 0.14 -8.45 -0.64
CA PHE A 71 0.07 -7.86 -1.96
C PHE A 71 1.42 -7.26 -2.32
N ARG A 72 2.04 -7.77 -3.37
CA ARG A 72 3.30 -7.26 -3.89
C ARG A 72 3.03 -6.60 -5.21
N LEU A 73 3.20 -5.29 -5.28
CA LEU A 73 2.78 -4.47 -6.41
C LEU A 73 3.95 -3.66 -6.95
N VAL A 74 4.04 -3.59 -8.28
CA VAL A 74 5.11 -2.86 -8.97
C VAL A 74 4.84 -1.36 -8.92
N ILE A 75 5.90 -0.61 -8.63
CA ILE A 75 6.00 0.84 -8.85
C ILE A 75 7.17 1.06 -9.81
N ASP A 76 6.95 1.87 -10.85
CA ASP A 76 7.98 2.14 -11.85
C ASP A 76 9.24 2.74 -11.22
N PHE A 77 10.39 2.09 -11.47
CA PHE A 77 11.66 2.47 -10.87
C PHE A 77 12.16 3.84 -11.34
N ALA A 78 11.99 4.16 -12.62
CA ALA A 78 12.44 5.43 -13.17
C ALA A 78 11.59 6.59 -12.62
N GLU A 79 10.27 6.40 -12.54
CA GLU A 79 9.32 7.34 -11.94
C GLU A 79 9.64 7.58 -10.46
N PHE A 80 9.81 6.49 -9.68
CA PHE A 80 10.16 6.62 -8.27
C PHE A 80 11.52 7.28 -8.07
N THR A 81 12.51 6.99 -8.91
CA THR A 81 13.84 7.62 -8.84
C THR A 81 13.78 9.12 -9.14
N ALA A 82 12.98 9.54 -10.11
CA ALA A 82 12.82 10.95 -10.49
C ALA A 82 11.91 11.75 -9.52
N ALA A 83 11.05 11.07 -8.76
CA ALA A 83 10.06 11.71 -7.89
C ALA A 83 10.67 12.62 -6.79
N SER A 84 10.01 13.72 -6.48
CA SER A 84 10.24 14.46 -5.24
C SER A 84 9.81 13.65 -4.01
N SER A 85 10.13 14.14 -2.81
CA SER A 85 9.66 13.53 -1.56
C SER A 85 8.13 13.39 -1.52
N LYS A 86 7.39 14.42 -1.98
CA LYS A 86 5.92 14.39 -2.05
C LYS A 86 5.41 13.37 -3.07
N GLU A 87 6.03 13.32 -4.24
CA GLU A 87 5.65 12.37 -5.30
C GLU A 87 5.98 10.93 -4.92
N SER A 88 7.08 10.69 -4.21
CA SER A 88 7.44 9.34 -3.73
C SER A 88 6.38 8.80 -2.78
N LYS A 89 5.88 9.64 -1.85
CA LYS A 89 4.74 9.29 -1.00
C LYS A 89 3.47 9.03 -1.82
N LYS A 90 3.22 9.84 -2.86
CA LYS A 90 2.08 9.64 -3.76
C LYS A 90 2.13 8.31 -4.48
N LEU A 91 3.30 7.86 -4.94
CA LEU A 91 3.46 6.57 -5.59
C LEU A 91 3.15 5.41 -4.64
N LEU A 92 3.63 5.48 -3.40
CA LEU A 92 3.29 4.48 -2.37
C LEU A 92 1.80 4.51 -2.01
N LEU A 93 1.19 5.70 -1.91
CA LEU A 93 -0.25 5.81 -1.68
C LEU A 93 -1.04 5.21 -2.84
N ASN A 94 -0.68 5.50 -4.09
CA ASN A 94 -1.33 4.95 -5.27
C ASN A 94 -1.26 3.41 -5.28
N MET A 95 -0.12 2.85 -4.84
CA MET A 95 0.04 1.41 -4.67
C MET A 95 -0.93 0.87 -3.61
N LEU A 96 -1.08 1.51 -2.44
CA LEU A 96 -2.07 1.13 -1.43
C LEU A 96 -3.51 1.23 -1.95
N LEU A 97 -3.85 2.32 -2.64
CA LEU A 97 -5.19 2.50 -3.24
C LEU A 97 -5.50 1.41 -4.27
N ARG A 98 -4.49 1.01 -5.06
CA ARG A 98 -4.59 -0.12 -6.00
C ARG A 98 -4.73 -1.45 -5.26
N ALA A 99 -4.00 -1.65 -4.16
CA ALA A 99 -4.14 -2.86 -3.35
C ALA A 99 -5.57 -3.00 -2.81
N VAL A 100 -6.16 -1.93 -2.28
CA VAL A 100 -7.55 -1.97 -1.78
C VAL A 100 -8.56 -2.20 -2.91
N GLU A 101 -8.32 -1.63 -4.10
CA GLU A 101 -9.15 -1.90 -5.29
C GLU A 101 -9.09 -3.37 -5.74
N LEU A 102 -7.91 -3.99 -5.68
CA LEU A 102 -7.75 -5.41 -5.98
C LEU A 102 -8.40 -6.29 -4.89
N LEU A 103 -8.24 -5.89 -3.63
CA LEU A 103 -8.86 -6.57 -2.49
C LEU A 103 -10.40 -6.54 -2.59
N SER A 104 -10.99 -5.42 -3.03
CA SER A 104 -12.44 -5.31 -3.20
C SER A 104 -13.03 -6.21 -4.29
N GLN A 105 -12.18 -6.73 -5.19
CA GLN A 105 -12.60 -7.67 -6.24
C GLN A 105 -12.62 -9.12 -5.75
N ASN A 106 -12.07 -9.41 -4.56
CA ASN A 106 -12.11 -10.73 -3.96
C ASN A 106 -13.51 -11.02 -3.39
N SER A 107 -14.10 -12.17 -3.75
CA SER A 107 -15.45 -12.55 -3.34
C SER A 107 -15.64 -12.73 -1.83
N ASP A 108 -14.57 -12.97 -1.09
CA ASP A 108 -14.60 -13.16 0.37
C ASP A 108 -14.54 -11.84 1.15
N VAL A 109 -14.28 -10.72 0.46
CA VAL A 109 -14.15 -9.38 1.02
C VAL A 109 -15.47 -8.61 0.90
N ASN A 110 -15.79 -7.84 1.93
CA ASN A 110 -16.88 -6.86 1.87
C ASN A 110 -16.48 -5.68 0.97
N GLU A 111 -16.85 -5.74 -0.31
CA GLU A 111 -16.54 -4.73 -1.33
C GLU A 111 -16.88 -3.30 -0.86
N ARG A 112 -18.04 -3.10 -0.22
CA ARG A 112 -18.48 -1.78 0.23
C ARG A 112 -17.51 -1.18 1.25
N GLU A 113 -17.05 -1.99 2.20
CA GLU A 113 -16.12 -1.53 3.24
C GLU A 113 -14.71 -1.33 2.68
N ALA A 114 -14.29 -2.16 1.73
CA ALA A 114 -13.03 -1.96 1.00
C ALA A 114 -13.04 -0.65 0.21
N LEU A 115 -14.12 -0.35 -0.53
CA LEU A 115 -14.25 0.90 -1.27
C LEU A 115 -14.35 2.14 -0.35
N LYS A 116 -14.95 1.98 0.84
CA LYS A 116 -14.94 3.02 1.87
C LYS A 116 -13.51 3.29 2.37
N LEU A 117 -12.76 2.24 2.71
CA LEU A 117 -11.35 2.35 3.10
C LEU A 117 -10.51 3.04 2.01
N LYS A 118 -10.67 2.63 0.75
CA LYS A 118 -9.99 3.26 -0.39
C LYS A 118 -10.27 4.77 -0.46
N LYS A 119 -11.54 5.16 -0.31
CA LYS A 119 -11.94 6.58 -0.33
C LYS A 119 -11.33 7.35 0.84
N ASP A 120 -11.33 6.78 2.04
CA ASP A 120 -10.74 7.42 3.21
C ASP A 120 -9.23 7.60 3.05
N LEU A 121 -8.51 6.58 2.56
CA LEU A 121 -7.08 6.65 2.23
C LEU A 121 -6.77 7.77 1.22
N ASP A 122 -7.56 7.91 0.16
CA ASP A 122 -7.37 8.94 -0.86
C ASP A 122 -7.56 10.35 -0.28
N LEU A 123 -8.53 10.51 0.62
CA LEU A 123 -8.81 11.79 1.29
C LEU A 123 -7.72 12.21 2.28
N ILE A 124 -7.11 11.25 2.98
CA ILE A 124 -6.13 11.54 4.03
C ILE A 124 -4.67 11.40 3.58
N GLY A 125 -4.40 10.77 2.43
CA GLY A 125 -3.07 10.23 2.14
C GLY A 125 -1.99 11.22 1.74
N ILE A 126 -2.31 12.46 1.37
CA ILE A 126 -1.31 13.50 1.05
C ILE A 126 -1.74 14.86 1.59
N GLU A 127 -1.36 15.14 2.84
CA GLU A 127 -1.23 16.49 3.40
C GLU A 127 0.23 16.94 3.37
#